data_AF-A0A2D4GRJ9-F1
#
_entry.id   AF-A0A2D4GRJ9-F1
#
_cell.length_a   1.000
_cell.length_b   1.000
_cell.length_c   1.000
_cell.angle_alpha   90.00
_cell.angle_beta   90.00
_cell.angle_gamma   90.00
#
_symmetry.space_group_name_H-M   'P 1'
#
loop_
_entity.id
_entity.type
_entity.pdbx_description
1 polymer ?
#
loop_
_entity_poly.entity_id
_entity_poly.type
_entity_poly.pdbx_seq_one_letter_code
_entity_poly.pdbx_strand_id
1 'polypeptide(L)'
;MAQVAPGTPTAAHGEVLIVGDTRYAWQEWSAWHCNCAAGSMARVRDITYALPDVRLDPAQYDLLRFERVVCSYAVCACNRHKHQCDLLAPRCNLGQMHLCALRDIQRDQDEKRRHFWAQVNGGLKALWRSLKEAFPGAKKSKTIQVKSSH
;
A
#
# COMPACT_ATOMS: atom_id res chain seq x y z
N MET A 1 17.00 -27.26 38.01
CA MET A 1 15.76 -26.66 37.46
C MET A 1 15.98 -25.17 37.34
N ALA A 2 15.42 -24.59 36.28
CA ALA A 2 15.50 -23.19 35.83
C ALA A 2 15.20 -22.17 36.97
N GLN A 3 15.58 -20.89 36.91
CA GLN A 3 15.10 -19.94 35.91
C GLN A 3 16.05 -18.73 35.77
N VAL A 4 16.45 -18.48 34.53
CA VAL A 4 17.00 -17.22 34.04
C VAL A 4 15.85 -16.20 34.05
N ALA A 5 16.04 -15.09 34.76
CA ALA A 5 15.09 -13.97 34.73
C ALA A 5 15.13 -13.29 33.36
N PRO A 6 13.98 -12.89 32.79
CA PRO A 6 13.93 -12.21 31.50
C PRO A 6 14.54 -10.81 31.63
N GLY A 7 15.56 -10.54 30.81
CA GLY A 7 16.06 -9.19 30.62
C GLY A 7 14.94 -8.28 30.16
N THR A 8 14.70 -7.22 30.93
CA THR A 8 13.92 -6.06 30.50
C THR A 8 14.49 -5.57 29.18
N PRO A 9 13.68 -5.32 28.13
CA PRO A 9 14.20 -4.66 26.94
C PRO A 9 14.58 -3.24 27.35
N THR A 10 15.89 -2.99 27.44
CA THR A 10 16.45 -1.65 27.60
C THR A 10 15.83 -0.78 26.51
N ALA A 11 14.97 0.16 26.90
CA ALA A 11 14.52 1.19 25.98
C ALA A 11 15.79 1.86 25.44
N ALA A 12 16.04 1.70 24.13
CA ALA A 12 17.12 2.39 23.48
C ALA A 12 16.95 3.88 23.78
N HIS A 13 17.84 4.44 24.60
CA HIS A 13 17.86 5.86 24.97
C HIS A 13 18.35 6.66 23.76
N GLY A 14 17.53 6.69 22.71
CA GLY A 14 17.75 7.57 21.56
C GLY A 14 17.34 9.00 21.93
N GLU A 15 18.12 9.97 21.47
CA GLU A 15 17.80 11.38 21.68
C GLU A 15 16.55 11.75 20.87
N VAL A 16 15.57 12.40 21.53
CA VAL A 16 14.34 12.86 20.89
C VAL A 16 14.54 14.28 20.36
N LEU A 17 14.45 14.44 19.05
CA LEU A 17 14.53 15.73 18.37
C LEU A 17 13.17 16.43 18.37
N ILE A 18 13.19 17.76 18.28
CA ILE A 18 12.03 18.60 18.01
C ILE A 18 11.97 19.01 16.54
N VAL A 19 10.81 19.45 16.08
CA VAL A 19 10.67 19.96 14.71
C VAL A 19 11.52 21.22 14.52
N GLY A 20 12.28 21.26 13.42
CA GLY A 20 13.19 22.34 13.10
C GLY A 20 14.65 22.07 13.50
N ASP A 21 14.93 20.93 14.14
CA ASP A 21 16.30 20.47 14.37
C ASP A 21 17.02 20.20 13.02
N THR A 22 18.30 20.55 12.93
CA THR A 22 19.11 20.43 11.71
C THR A 22 19.63 19.01 11.46
N ARG A 23 19.45 18.09 12.41
CA ARG A 23 19.95 16.71 12.34
C ARG A 23 19.02 15.75 11.62
N TYR A 24 17.95 16.26 11.02
CA TYR A 24 17.13 15.53 10.07
C TYR A 24 16.76 16.42 8.89
N ALA A 25 16.47 15.79 7.75
CA ALA A 25 15.95 16.48 6.57
C ALA A 25 14.66 15.80 6.13
N TRP A 26 13.66 16.60 5.76
CA TRP A 26 12.46 16.10 5.10
C TRP A 26 12.82 15.58 3.71
N GLN A 27 12.36 14.37 3.40
CA GLN A 27 12.38 13.85 2.05
C GLN A 27 11.31 14.54 1.19
N GLU A 28 11.41 14.32 -0.12
CA GLU A 28 10.37 14.71 -1.04
C GLU A 28 9.03 14.03 -0.70
N TRP A 29 7.95 14.71 -1.05
CA TRP A 29 6.63 14.16 -0.93
C TRP A 29 6.43 12.98 -1.89
N SER A 30 5.72 11.95 -1.43
CA SER A 30 5.20 10.91 -2.30
C SER A 30 4.27 11.49 -3.37
N ALA A 31 4.02 10.68 -4.39
CA ALA A 31 2.88 10.90 -5.26
C ALA A 31 1.57 10.95 -4.44
N TRP A 32 0.57 11.63 -4.99
CA TRP A 32 -0.76 11.70 -4.39
C TRP A 32 -1.46 10.33 -4.43
N HIS A 33 -2.04 9.97 -3.29
CA HIS A 33 -2.95 8.85 -3.11
C HIS A 33 -4.39 9.39 -3.11
N CYS A 34 -5.20 8.94 -4.06
CA CYS A 34 -6.53 9.49 -4.30
C CYS A 34 -7.62 8.68 -3.58
N ASN A 35 -8.56 9.35 -2.92
CA ASN A 35 -9.77 8.73 -2.38
C ASN A 35 -11.00 9.51 -2.86
N CYS A 36 -11.46 9.17 -4.07
CA CYS A 36 -12.59 9.84 -4.71
C CYS A 36 -13.91 9.72 -3.94
N ALA A 37 -14.10 8.64 -3.16
CA ALA A 37 -15.29 8.48 -2.34
C ALA A 37 -15.33 9.46 -1.15
N ALA A 38 -14.16 9.81 -0.61
CA ALA A 38 -14.02 10.80 0.45
C ALA A 38 -13.80 12.23 -0.10
N GLY A 39 -13.65 12.38 -1.41
CA GLY A 39 -13.31 13.65 -2.06
C GLY A 39 -11.96 14.22 -1.62
N SER A 40 -11.02 13.35 -1.27
CA SER A 40 -9.72 13.74 -0.74
C SER A 40 -8.58 13.09 -1.52
N MET A 41 -7.41 13.70 -1.41
CA MET A 41 -6.14 13.08 -1.76
C MET A 41 -5.14 13.33 -0.64
N ALA A 42 -4.27 12.35 -0.43
CA ALA A 42 -3.28 12.37 0.63
C ALA A 42 -1.90 11.99 0.10
N ARG A 43 -0.86 12.48 0.76
CA ARG A 43 0.53 12.10 0.47
C ARG A 43 1.32 12.00 1.76
N VAL A 44 2.42 11.28 1.69
CA VAL A 44 3.32 11.06 2.81
C VAL A 44 4.72 11.46 2.40
N ARG A 45 5.51 11.93 3.33
CA ARG A 45 6.96 12.06 3.19
C ARG A 45 7.62 11.42 4.40
N ASP A 46 8.89 11.12 4.29
CA ASP A 46 9.67 10.67 5.42
C ASP A 46 10.75 11.71 5.77
N ILE A 47 11.55 11.39 6.78
CA ILE A 47 12.76 12.12 7.13
C ILE A 47 13.97 11.21 6.98
N THR A 48 15.11 11.81 6.69
CA THR A 48 16.41 11.15 6.77
C THR A 48 17.18 11.75 7.94
N TYR A 49 17.61 10.91 8.86
CA TYR A 49 18.42 11.33 10.00
C TYR A 49 19.89 11.46 9.59
N ALA A 50 20.54 12.52 10.05
CA ALA A 50 21.96 12.75 9.84
C ALA A 50 22.84 11.89 10.78
N LEU A 51 22.28 11.42 11.90
CA LEU A 51 22.97 10.62 12.90
C LEU A 51 22.19 9.33 13.20
N PRO A 52 22.87 8.23 13.54
CA PRO A 52 22.23 7.09 14.18
C PRO A 52 21.71 7.48 15.58
N ASP A 53 20.72 6.75 16.10
CA ASP A 53 20.18 6.88 17.47
C ASP A 53 19.49 8.20 17.84
N VAL A 54 19.16 9.04 16.85
CA VAL A 54 18.25 10.17 17.02
C VAL A 54 16.88 9.85 16.43
N ARG A 55 15.81 10.31 17.07
CA ARG A 55 14.44 10.17 16.53
C ARG A 55 13.68 11.46 16.71
N LEU A 56 12.98 11.92 15.67
CA LEU A 56 12.05 13.03 15.81
C LEU A 56 10.90 12.59 16.71
N ASP A 57 10.43 13.49 17.58
CA ASP A 57 9.25 13.24 18.41
C ASP A 57 8.10 12.66 17.56
N PRO A 58 7.62 11.44 17.87
CA PRO A 58 6.65 10.76 17.02
C PRO A 58 5.34 11.54 16.84
N ALA A 59 4.89 12.24 17.88
CA ALA A 59 3.64 13.00 17.81
C ALA A 59 3.77 14.20 16.87
N GLN A 60 4.92 14.89 16.89
CA GLN A 60 5.20 15.98 15.95
C GLN A 60 5.45 15.44 14.53
N TYR A 61 6.19 14.34 14.40
CA TYR A 61 6.49 13.72 13.11
C TYR A 61 5.21 13.25 12.40
N ASP A 62 4.32 12.54 13.09
CA ASP A 62 3.07 12.04 12.50
C ASP A 62 2.17 13.17 12.00
N LEU A 63 2.17 14.33 12.64
CA LEU A 63 1.39 15.49 12.18
C LEU A 63 1.95 16.12 10.90
N LEU A 64 3.26 16.06 10.69
CA LEU A 64 3.96 16.78 9.61
C LEU A 64 4.36 15.92 8.42
N ARG A 65 4.35 14.60 8.60
CA ARG A 65 4.71 13.64 7.54
C ARG A 65 3.57 13.32 6.60
N PHE A 66 2.34 13.68 6.96
CA PHE A 66 1.17 13.49 6.13
C PHE A 66 0.57 14.82 5.71
N GLU A 67 0.13 14.88 4.46
CA GLU A 67 -0.69 15.96 3.96
C GLU A 67 -1.97 15.38 3.38
N ARG A 68 -3.10 16.02 3.68
CA ARG A 68 -4.40 15.64 3.14
C ARG A 68 -5.20 16.87 2.76
N VAL A 69 -5.62 16.90 1.52
CA VAL A 69 -6.36 18.00 0.90
C VAL A 69 -7.57 17.47 0.14
N VAL A 70 -8.43 18.36 -0.33
CA VAL A 70 -9.49 18.00 -1.29
C VAL A 70 -8.84 17.48 -2.56
N CYS A 71 -9.41 16.44 -3.19
CA CYS A 71 -8.85 15.93 -4.43
C CYS A 71 -8.86 16.96 -5.56
N SER A 72 -7.98 16.81 -6.52
CA SER A 72 -8.00 17.58 -7.77
C SER A 72 -8.26 16.67 -8.94
N TYR A 73 -9.15 17.05 -9.85
CA TYR A 73 -9.39 16.31 -11.08
C TYR A 73 -8.20 16.30 -12.05
N ALA A 74 -7.20 17.17 -11.84
CA ALA A 74 -5.96 17.14 -12.62
C ALA A 74 -5.00 16.02 -12.18
N VAL A 75 -5.14 15.57 -10.93
CA VAL A 75 -4.27 14.56 -10.31
C VAL A 75 -5.00 13.22 -10.19
N CYS A 76 -6.25 13.25 -9.76
CA CYS A 76 -7.06 12.08 -9.50
C CYS A 76 -8.09 11.86 -10.61
N ALA A 77 -8.22 10.62 -11.08
CA ALA A 77 -9.23 10.20 -12.04
C ALA A 77 -10.64 10.06 -11.41
N CYS A 78 -11.04 11.02 -10.58
CA CYS A 78 -12.34 11.04 -9.92
C CYS A 78 -13.45 11.49 -10.88
N ASN A 79 -14.69 11.09 -10.58
CA ASN A 79 -15.83 11.37 -11.43
C ASN A 79 -16.32 12.83 -11.26
N ARG A 80 -16.22 13.61 -12.36
CA ARG A 80 -16.68 15.00 -12.44
C ARG A 80 -18.20 15.14 -12.37
N HIS A 81 -18.96 14.23 -12.99
CA HIS A 81 -20.42 14.25 -12.94
C HIS A 81 -20.99 13.98 -11.54
N LYS A 82 -20.18 13.36 -10.68
CA LYS A 82 -20.52 13.13 -9.27
C LYS A 82 -19.95 14.20 -8.34
N HIS A 83 -19.31 15.24 -8.87
CA HIS A 83 -18.76 16.35 -8.09
C HIS A 83 -17.84 15.88 -6.93
N GLN A 84 -17.13 14.77 -7.13
CA GLN A 84 -16.36 14.10 -6.08
C GLN A 84 -15.24 14.97 -5.48
N CYS A 85 -14.70 15.92 -6.24
CA CYS A 85 -13.62 16.80 -5.77
C CYS A 85 -14.10 18.22 -5.46
N ASP A 86 -15.40 18.49 -5.51
CA ASP A 86 -15.94 19.85 -5.35
C ASP A 86 -16.22 20.19 -3.88
N LEU A 87 -15.48 19.57 -2.97
CA LEU A 87 -15.57 19.86 -1.54
C LEU A 87 -14.80 21.14 -1.22
N LEU A 88 -15.32 21.95 -0.30
CA LEU A 88 -14.60 23.13 0.21
C LEU A 88 -13.40 22.73 1.09
N ALA A 89 -13.54 21.64 1.84
CA ALA A 89 -12.52 21.14 2.76
C ALA A 89 -12.60 19.61 2.88
N PRO A 90 -11.47 18.93 3.12
CA PRO A 90 -11.45 17.49 3.25
C PRO A 90 -12.11 17.07 4.57
N ARG A 91 -13.16 16.24 4.49
CA ARG A 91 -13.87 15.75 5.69
C ARG A 91 -13.08 14.66 6.39
N CYS A 92 -12.99 14.68 7.71
CA CYS A 92 -12.33 13.63 8.49
C CYS A 92 -13.20 13.18 9.66
N ASN A 93 -13.49 11.88 9.74
CA ASN A 93 -14.31 11.30 10.82
C ASN A 93 -13.47 10.78 12.00
N LEU A 94 -12.15 10.87 11.93
CA LEU A 94 -11.22 10.43 12.99
C LEU A 94 -10.78 11.56 13.92
N GLY A 95 -11.31 12.77 13.74
CA GLY A 95 -10.89 13.97 14.48
C GLY A 95 -9.53 14.53 14.03
N GLN A 96 -8.56 13.69 13.71
CA GLN A 96 -7.21 14.11 13.33
C GLN A 96 -6.94 13.88 11.83
N MET A 97 -6.57 14.96 11.13
CA MET A 97 -6.39 14.95 9.68
C MET A 97 -5.32 13.96 9.20
N HIS A 98 -4.23 13.80 9.94
CA HIS A 98 -3.16 12.86 9.61
C HIS A 98 -3.64 11.39 9.65
N LEU A 99 -4.55 11.04 10.57
CA LEU A 99 -5.12 9.68 10.62
C LEU A 99 -6.01 9.41 9.40
N CYS A 100 -6.76 10.41 8.94
CA CYS A 100 -7.53 10.29 7.71
C CYS A 100 -6.61 10.22 6.47
N ALA A 101 -5.47 10.92 6.48
CA ALA A 101 -4.46 10.83 5.44
C ALA A 101 -3.88 9.42 5.34
N LEU A 102 -3.49 8.84 6.48
CA LEU A 102 -3.00 7.47 6.57
C LEU A 102 -4.01 6.47 6.01
N ARG A 103 -5.30 6.62 6.37
CA ARG A 103 -6.37 5.77 5.83
C ARG A 103 -6.54 5.91 4.32
N ASP A 104 -6.48 7.13 3.79
CA ASP A 104 -6.59 7.38 2.36
C ASP A 104 -5.44 6.71 1.59
N ILE A 105 -4.20 6.84 2.09
CA ILE A 105 -3.02 6.20 1.53
C ILE A 105 -3.15 4.68 1.55
N GLN A 106 -3.53 4.10 2.70
CA GLN A 106 -3.72 2.67 2.85
C GLN A 106 -4.76 2.13 1.86
N ARG A 107 -5.89 2.84 1.72
CA ARG A 107 -6.97 2.45 0.81
C ARG A 107 -6.52 2.43 -0.65
N ASP A 108 -5.86 3.49 -1.10
CA ASP A 108 -5.35 3.59 -2.46
C ASP A 108 -4.30 2.49 -2.74
N GLN A 109 -3.40 2.25 -1.80
CA GLN A 109 -2.41 1.17 -1.93
C GLN A 109 -3.06 -0.21 -2.00
N ASP A 110 -4.10 -0.47 -1.19
CA ASP A 110 -4.82 -1.73 -1.21
C ASP A 110 -5.60 -1.92 -2.52
N GLU A 111 -6.20 -0.86 -3.05
CA GLU A 111 -6.85 -0.87 -4.36
C GLU A 111 -5.85 -1.19 -5.48
N LYS A 112 -4.73 -0.46 -5.52
CA LYS A 112 -3.64 -0.71 -6.48
C LYS A 112 -3.10 -2.15 -6.37
N ARG A 113 -2.89 -2.64 -5.15
CA ARG A 113 -2.45 -4.02 -4.89
C ARG A 113 -3.47 -5.04 -5.40
N ARG A 114 -4.76 -4.85 -5.15
CA ARG A 114 -5.82 -5.72 -5.68
C ARG A 114 -5.84 -5.73 -7.20
N HIS A 115 -5.76 -4.57 -7.85
CA HIS A 115 -5.73 -4.47 -9.31
C HIS A 115 -4.51 -5.16 -9.91
N PHE A 116 -3.33 -4.92 -9.34
CA PHE A 116 -2.10 -5.58 -9.74
C PHE A 116 -2.24 -7.11 -9.68
N TRP A 117 -2.70 -7.66 -8.55
CA TRP A 117 -2.85 -9.11 -8.42
C TRP A 117 -3.93 -9.71 -9.31
N ALA A 118 -5.01 -8.98 -9.56
CA ALA A 118 -6.02 -9.40 -10.53
C ALA A 118 -5.42 -9.53 -11.94
N GLN A 119 -4.59 -8.57 -12.34
CA GLN A 119 -3.90 -8.59 -13.63
C GLN A 119 -2.88 -9.73 -13.71
N VAL A 120 -2.03 -9.91 -12.68
CA VAL A 120 -1.05 -11.00 -12.63
C VAL A 120 -1.73 -12.36 -12.73
N ASN A 121 -2.79 -12.58 -11.94
CA ASN A 121 -3.55 -13.83 -11.96
C ASN A 121 -4.24 -14.06 -13.31
N GLY A 122 -4.75 -13.01 -13.94
CA GLY A 122 -5.33 -13.08 -15.28
C GLY A 122 -4.29 -13.47 -16.33
N GLY A 123 -3.12 -12.84 -16.30
CA GLY A 123 -2.00 -13.12 -17.20
C GLY A 123 -1.47 -14.54 -17.04
N LEU A 124 -1.28 -15.01 -15.81
CA LEU A 124 -0.81 -16.37 -15.54
C LEU A 124 -1.82 -17.42 -16.04
N LYS A 125 -3.13 -17.18 -15.85
CA LYS A 125 -4.19 -18.06 -16.39
C LYS A 125 -4.19 -18.07 -17.93
N ALA A 126 -3.91 -16.95 -18.58
CA ALA A 126 -3.82 -16.89 -20.03
C ALA A 126 -2.60 -17.66 -20.56
N LEU A 127 -1.43 -17.47 -19.93
CA LEU A 127 -0.21 -18.23 -20.25
C LEU A 127 -0.42 -19.73 -20.08
N TRP A 128 -1.05 -20.16 -18.98
CA TRP A 128 -1.33 -21.58 -18.74
C TRP A 128 -2.25 -22.19 -19.80
N ARG A 129 -3.27 -21.45 -20.26
CA ARG A 129 -4.14 -21.90 -21.36
C ARG A 129 -3.37 -22.06 -22.66
N SER A 130 -2.57 -21.06 -23.03
CA SER A 130 -1.73 -21.11 -24.23
C SER A 130 -0.72 -22.27 -24.20
N LEU A 131 -0.09 -22.52 -23.04
CA LEU A 131 0.82 -23.66 -22.88
C LEU A 131 0.09 -25.00 -23.07
N LYS A 132 -1.11 -25.14 -22.52
CA LYS A 132 -1.93 -26.36 -22.67
C LYS A 132 -2.39 -26.59 -24.12
N GLU A 133 -2.64 -25.51 -24.85
CA GLU A 133 -2.99 -25.56 -26.28
C GLU A 133 -1.78 -25.90 -27.16
N ALA A 134 -0.60 -25.37 -26.85
CA ALA A 134 0.64 -25.65 -27.56
C ALA A 134 1.16 -27.08 -27.32
N PHE A 135 0.91 -27.65 -26.14
CA PHE A 135 1.28 -29.01 -25.77
C PHE A 135 0.05 -29.81 -25.33
N PRO A 136 -0.84 -30.17 -26.26
CA PRO A 136 -1.99 -30.99 -25.94
C PRO A 136 -1.50 -32.37 -25.51
N GLY A 137 -1.60 -32.66 -24.21
CA GLY A 137 -1.17 -33.94 -23.65
C GLY A 137 -1.85 -35.09 -24.40
N ALA A 138 -1.06 -35.94 -25.05
CA ALA A 138 -1.54 -37.15 -25.70
C ALA A 138 -2.33 -38.00 -24.69
N LYS A 139 -3.65 -38.06 -24.84
CA LYS A 139 -4.51 -38.98 -24.08
C LYS A 139 -5.46 -39.72 -25.00
N LYS A 140 -5.08 -40.96 -25.30
CA LYS A 140 -5.78 -42.23 -24.99
C LYS A 140 -5.38 -43.26 -26.04
N SER A 141 -4.47 -44.17 -25.68
CA SER A 141 -4.30 -45.44 -26.40
C SER A 141 -5.64 -46.17 -26.35
N LYS A 142 -6.25 -46.35 -27.52
CA LYS A 142 -7.47 -47.15 -27.67
C LYS A 142 -7.10 -48.60 -27.34
N THR A 143 -7.75 -49.17 -26.34
CA THR A 143 -7.75 -50.61 -26.06
C THR A 143 -8.10 -51.37 -27.34
N ILE A 144 -7.15 -52.13 -27.89
CA ILE A 144 -7.41 -53.10 -28.95
C ILE A 144 -8.09 -54.30 -28.29
N GLN A 145 -9.40 -54.48 -28.50
CA GLN A 145 -10.02 -55.77 -28.24
C GLN A 145 -9.64 -56.74 -29.36
N VAL A 146 -8.81 -57.72 -29.04
CA VAL A 146 -8.56 -58.87 -29.90
C VAL A 146 -9.72 -59.85 -29.72
N LYS A 147 -10.58 -59.96 -30.73
CA LYS A 147 -11.58 -61.03 -30.83
C LYS A 147 -10.85 -62.32 -31.22
N SER A 148 -10.78 -63.28 -30.31
CA SER A 148 -10.32 -64.64 -30.59
C SER A 148 -11.46 -65.42 -31.22
N SER A 149 -11.33 -65.77 -32.50
CA SER A 149 -12.08 -66.84 -33.14
C SER A 149 -11.11 -67.97 -33.39
N HIS A 150 -11.29 -69.10 -32.71
CA HIS A 150 -11.28 -70.46 -33.26
C HIS A 150 -11.58 -71.47 -32.14
#